data_AF-C1E2A4-F1
#
_entry.id   AF-C1E2A4-F1
#
_cell.length_a   1.000
_cell.length_b   1.000
_cell.length_c   1.000
_cell.angle_alpha   90.00
_cell.angle_beta   90.00
_cell.angle_gamma   90.00
#
_symmetry.space_group_name_H-M   'P 1'
#
loop_
_entity.id
_entity.type
_entity.pdbx_description
1 polymer ?
#
loop_
_entity_poly.entity_id
_entity_poly.type
_entity_poly.pdbx_seq_one_letter_code
_entity_poly.pdbx_strand_id
1 'polypeptide(L)'
;MTQGSRVIFCDREPLAIHCALSSAQLNGLEVHSVEDISKSSQGVAGAVLDWASPLHTLAQSADVVLGADCLYDPATAAMLAKTCKHVLGEDGVVVICEPELERAKGTYSKFLEAAKMLGAASAEILPHPDSDEPRSILLRVSWKSL
;
A
#
# COMPACT_ATOMS: atom_id res chain seq x y z
N MET A 1 -25.15 7.93 -4.59
CA MET A 1 -24.35 7.45 -5.74
C MET A 1 -23.09 6.85 -5.15
N THR A 2 -22.88 5.55 -5.29
CA THR A 2 -21.58 4.94 -4.93
C THR A 2 -20.58 5.40 -5.97
N GLN A 3 -19.62 6.22 -5.56
CA GLN A 3 -18.52 6.63 -6.42
C GLN A 3 -17.69 5.38 -6.73
N GLY A 4 -17.39 5.16 -8.02
CA GLY A 4 -16.52 4.07 -8.43
C GLY A 4 -15.12 4.22 -7.86
N SER A 5 -14.42 3.10 -7.62
CA SER A 5 -13.05 3.10 -7.09
C SER A 5 -12.04 2.81 -8.19
N ARG A 6 -10.92 3.54 -8.16
CA ARG A 6 -9.76 3.33 -9.03
C ARG A 6 -8.65 2.69 -8.21
N VAL A 7 -8.07 1.60 -8.70
CA VAL A 7 -7.01 0.86 -7.99
C VAL A 7 -5.81 0.66 -8.90
N ILE A 8 -4.61 0.90 -8.39
CA ILE A 8 -3.36 0.61 -9.10
C ILE A 8 -2.62 -0.49 -8.35
N PHE A 9 -2.55 -1.68 -8.95
CA PHE A 9 -1.72 -2.77 -8.43
C PHE A 9 -0.25 -2.48 -8.70
N CYS A 10 0.56 -2.63 -7.66
CA CYS A 10 1.98 -2.30 -7.70
C CYS A 10 2.81 -3.49 -7.21
N ASP A 11 3.85 -3.83 -7.97
CA ASP A 11 4.88 -4.80 -7.57
C ASP A 11 6.19 -4.44 -8.27
N ARG A 12 7.33 -4.94 -7.79
CA ARG A 12 8.59 -4.83 -8.53
C ARG A 12 8.65 -5.82 -9.71
N GLU A 13 7.94 -6.96 -9.60
CA GLU A 13 7.94 -8.03 -10.57
C GLU A 13 6.80 -7.82 -11.60
N PRO A 14 7.10 -7.57 -12.89
CA PRO A 14 6.07 -7.34 -13.91
C PRO A 14 5.07 -8.50 -14.06
N LEU A 15 5.53 -9.73 -13.80
CA LEU A 15 4.68 -10.91 -13.87
C LEU A 15 3.64 -10.95 -12.73
N ALA A 16 4.00 -10.48 -11.53
CA ALA A 16 3.05 -10.40 -10.41
C ALA A 16 1.91 -9.41 -10.73
N ILE A 17 2.24 -8.28 -11.36
CA ILE A 17 1.26 -7.30 -11.84
C ILE A 17 0.36 -7.92 -12.91
N HIS A 18 0.94 -8.64 -13.87
CA HIS A 18 0.15 -9.35 -14.89
C HIS A 18 -0.85 -10.31 -14.25
N CYS A 19 -0.42 -11.13 -13.30
CA CYS A 19 -1.29 -12.05 -12.56
C CYS A 19 -2.42 -11.32 -11.80
N ALA A 20 -2.12 -10.19 -11.16
CA ALA A 20 -3.11 -9.38 -10.46
C ALA A 20 -4.17 -8.81 -11.42
N LEU A 21 -3.74 -8.27 -12.58
CA LEU A 21 -4.64 -7.73 -13.60
C LEU A 21 -5.48 -8.82 -14.26
N SER A 22 -4.91 -9.98 -14.57
CA SER A 22 -5.68 -11.13 -15.07
C SER A 22 -6.70 -11.59 -14.04
N SER A 23 -6.34 -11.64 -12.76
CA SER A 23 -7.28 -11.99 -11.68
C SER A 23 -8.41 -10.95 -11.58
N ALA A 24 -8.10 -9.66 -11.66
CA ALA A 24 -9.10 -8.60 -11.66
C ALA A 24 -10.07 -8.70 -12.85
N GLN A 25 -9.55 -8.97 -14.05
CA GLN A 25 -10.35 -9.17 -15.25
C GLN A 25 -11.28 -10.39 -15.14
N LEU A 26 -10.78 -11.51 -14.59
CA LEU A 26 -11.60 -12.70 -14.31
C LEU A 26 -12.73 -12.42 -13.32
N ASN A 27 -12.56 -11.44 -12.43
CA ASN A 27 -13.57 -10.97 -11.49
C ASN A 27 -14.44 -9.82 -12.05
N GLY A 28 -14.36 -9.53 -13.35
CA GLY A 28 -15.21 -8.56 -14.03
C GLY A 28 -14.81 -7.10 -13.83
N LEU A 29 -13.59 -6.82 -13.35
CA LEU A 29 -13.09 -5.46 -13.24
C LEU A 29 -12.54 -4.96 -14.58
N GLU A 30 -12.81 -3.70 -14.90
CA GLU A 30 -12.27 -3.04 -16.09
C GLU A 30 -10.77 -2.76 -15.89
N VAL A 31 -9.95 -3.20 -16.85
CA VAL A 31 -8.49 -3.02 -16.82
C VAL A 31 -8.12 -1.87 -17.76
N HIS A 32 -7.39 -0.90 -17.21
CA HIS A 32 -6.91 0.28 -17.91
C HIS A 32 -5.38 0.34 -17.93
N SER A 33 -4.84 1.19 -18.81
CA SER A 33 -3.48 1.70 -18.64
C SER A 33 -3.41 2.64 -17.40
N VAL A 34 -2.20 2.85 -16.87
CA VAL A 34 -1.98 3.80 -15.77
C VAL A 34 -2.36 5.23 -16.17
N GLU A 35 -2.24 5.59 -17.45
CA GLU A 35 -2.61 6.91 -17.96
C GLU A 35 -4.13 7.06 -18.05
N ASP A 36 -4.83 6.02 -18.49
CA ASP A 36 -6.27 6.06 -18.74
C ASP A 36 -7.12 5.92 -17.48
N ILE A 37 -6.63 5.22 -16.45
CA ILE A 37 -7.38 5.07 -15.18
C ILE A 37 -7.68 6.43 -14.53
N SER A 38 -6.83 7.44 -14.74
CA SER A 38 -7.04 8.80 -14.25
C SER A 38 -8.32 9.45 -14.78
N LYS A 39 -8.75 9.04 -15.98
CA LYS A 39 -9.93 9.55 -16.70
C LYS A 39 -11.16 8.67 -16.50
N SER A 40 -10.99 7.48 -15.93
CA SER A 40 -12.08 6.54 -15.65
C SER A 40 -12.79 6.87 -14.33
N SER A 41 -14.05 6.45 -14.21
CA SER A 41 -14.81 6.52 -12.97
C SER A 41 -14.53 5.35 -12.04
N GLN A 42 -14.02 4.22 -12.55
CA GLN A 42 -13.69 3.02 -11.80
C GLN A 42 -12.72 2.13 -12.59
N GLY A 43 -12.14 1.13 -11.94
CA GLY A 43 -11.36 0.09 -12.61
C GLY A 43 -9.99 -0.09 -11.99
N VAL A 44 -9.16 -0.88 -12.66
CA VAL A 44 -7.83 -1.25 -12.18
C VAL A 44 -6.75 -0.96 -13.23
N ALA A 45 -5.55 -0.66 -12.77
CA ALA A 45 -4.35 -0.56 -13.60
C ALA A 45 -3.18 -1.22 -12.87
N GLY A 46 -2.09 -1.46 -13.59
CA GLY A 46 -0.87 -2.06 -13.03
C GLY A 46 0.34 -1.18 -13.29
N ALA A 47 1.19 -1.00 -12.29
CA ALA A 47 2.42 -0.22 -12.38
C ALA A 47 3.58 -0.96 -11.72
N VAL A 48 4.73 -1.00 -12.39
CA VAL A 48 5.97 -1.47 -11.76
C VAL A 48 6.40 -0.43 -10.73
N LEU A 49 6.52 -0.83 -9.48
CA LEU A 49 6.94 0.01 -8.37
C LEU A 49 7.89 -0.77 -7.47
N ASP A 50 9.17 -0.44 -7.59
CA ASP A 50 10.22 -0.93 -6.70
C ASP A 50 10.53 0.15 -5.66
N TRP A 51 10.36 -0.17 -4.39
CA TRP A 51 10.60 0.76 -3.27
C TRP A 51 12.06 1.19 -3.13
N ALA A 52 13.00 0.41 -3.69
CA ALA A 52 14.42 0.74 -3.72
C ALA A 52 14.80 1.66 -4.89
N SER A 53 13.94 1.74 -5.91
CA SER A 53 14.14 2.59 -7.09
C SER A 53 13.56 3.99 -6.87
N PRO A 54 14.04 5.01 -7.59
CA PRO A 54 13.53 6.35 -7.37
C PRO A 54 12.09 6.50 -7.88
N LEU A 55 11.27 7.20 -7.09
CA LEU A 55 9.81 6.99 -7.04
C LEU A 55 8.98 7.71 -8.11
N HIS A 56 9.59 8.10 -9.23
CA HIS A 56 8.95 8.93 -10.27
C HIS A 56 7.84 8.22 -11.09
N THR A 57 7.47 6.99 -10.74
CA THR A 57 6.68 6.12 -11.62
C THR A 57 5.18 6.36 -11.55
N LEU A 58 4.65 6.92 -10.47
CA LEU A 58 3.20 7.14 -10.31
C LEU A 58 2.87 8.63 -10.36
N ALA A 59 2.29 9.07 -11.48
CA ALA A 59 1.88 10.46 -11.70
C ALA A 59 0.60 10.86 -10.92
N GLN A 60 0.06 9.97 -10.09
CA GLN A 60 -1.22 10.14 -9.40
C GLN A 60 -1.05 9.87 -7.91
N SER A 61 -1.65 10.70 -7.07
CA SER A 61 -1.73 10.48 -5.63
C SER A 61 -2.87 9.51 -5.28
N ALA A 62 -2.65 8.65 -4.28
CA ALA A 62 -3.64 7.73 -3.76
C ALA A 62 -4.29 8.27 -2.48
N ASP A 63 -5.61 8.08 -2.35
CA ASP A 63 -6.34 8.34 -1.10
C ASP A 63 -6.04 7.26 -0.04
N VAL A 64 -5.74 6.04 -0.51
CA VAL A 64 -5.44 4.89 0.36
C VAL A 64 -4.30 4.09 -0.26
N VAL A 65 -3.28 3.77 0.54
CA VAL A 65 -2.26 2.77 0.20
C VAL A 65 -2.50 1.53 1.04
N LEU A 66 -2.63 0.39 0.36
CA LEU A 66 -2.84 -0.92 0.98
C LEU A 66 -1.61 -1.79 0.76
N GLY A 67 -1.23 -2.54 1.80
CA GLY A 67 -0.24 -3.60 1.72
C GLY A 67 -0.65 -4.77 2.59
N ALA A 68 -0.22 -5.96 2.21
CA ALA A 68 -0.41 -7.18 2.99
C ALA A 68 0.82 -8.05 2.86
N ASP A 69 1.32 -8.57 3.98
CA ASP A 69 2.45 -9.51 4.00
C ASP A 69 3.69 -8.99 3.26
N CYS A 70 3.99 -7.70 3.42
CA CYS A 70 4.95 -6.97 2.60
C CYS A 70 6.15 -6.42 3.38
N LEU A 71 6.16 -6.57 4.72
CA LEU A 71 7.28 -6.23 5.59
C LEU A 71 8.21 -7.44 5.83
N TYR A 72 9.23 -7.58 4.98
CA TYR A 72 10.16 -8.71 5.01
C TYR A 72 11.41 -8.48 5.89
N ASP A 73 11.95 -7.26 5.87
CA ASP A 73 13.11 -6.88 6.67
C ASP A 73 13.07 -5.38 7.02
N PRO A 74 13.82 -4.92 8.04
CA PRO A 74 13.77 -3.52 8.46
C PRO A 74 14.22 -2.51 7.39
N ALA A 75 15.14 -2.87 6.50
CA ALA A 75 15.64 -1.94 5.47
C ALA A 75 14.55 -1.70 4.41
N THR A 76 13.92 -2.77 3.92
CA THR A 76 12.81 -2.67 2.97
C THR A 76 11.56 -2.05 3.59
N ALA A 77 11.29 -2.30 4.87
CA ALA A 77 10.23 -1.63 5.63
C ALA A 77 10.38 -0.10 5.64
N ALA A 78 11.60 0.41 5.83
CA ALA A 78 11.88 1.84 5.77
C ALA A 78 11.72 2.41 4.34
N MET A 79 12.06 1.64 3.31
CA MET A 79 11.86 2.03 1.90
C MET A 79 10.36 2.09 1.55
N LEU A 80 9.57 1.14 2.04
CA LEU A 80 8.12 1.16 1.88
C LEU A 80 7.49 2.41 2.51
N ALA A 81 7.87 2.78 3.74
CA ALA A 81 7.37 4.00 4.38
C ALA A 81 7.62 5.27 3.54
N LYS A 82 8.82 5.37 2.93
CA LYS A 82 9.15 6.47 2.00
C LYS A 82 8.29 6.43 0.74
N THR A 83 8.10 5.24 0.18
CA THR A 83 7.25 5.03 -1.00
C THR A 83 5.81 5.45 -0.71
N CYS A 84 5.23 4.99 0.40
CA CYS A 84 3.89 5.37 0.82
C CYS A 84 3.76 6.89 0.94
N LYS A 85 4.69 7.58 1.61
CA LYS A 85 4.65 9.04 1.71
C LYS A 85 4.71 9.74 0.35
N HIS A 86 5.45 9.18 -0.61
CA HIS A 86 5.55 9.77 -1.93
C HIS A 86 4.24 9.66 -2.73
N VAL A 87 3.56 8.51 -2.66
CA VAL A 87 2.39 8.22 -3.49
C VAL A 87 1.07 8.62 -2.82
N LEU A 88 1.06 8.84 -1.52
CA LEU A 88 -0.14 9.18 -0.77
C LEU A 88 -0.52 10.66 -0.95
N GLY A 89 -1.81 10.91 -1.18
CA GLY A 89 -2.38 12.26 -1.16
C GLY A 89 -2.33 12.88 0.24
N GLU A 90 -2.59 14.20 0.31
CA GLU A 90 -2.52 14.97 1.56
C GLU A 90 -3.41 14.40 2.68
N ASP A 91 -4.60 13.93 2.31
CA ASP A 91 -5.61 13.39 3.22
C ASP A 91 -5.62 11.86 3.29
N GLY A 92 -4.63 11.21 2.67
CA GLY A 92 -4.65 9.76 2.51
C GLY A 92 -4.22 9.00 3.75
N VAL A 93 -4.50 7.70 3.74
CA VAL A 93 -4.10 6.76 4.80
C VAL A 93 -3.34 5.56 4.23
N VAL A 94 -2.34 5.10 4.98
CA VAL A 94 -1.65 3.83 4.71
C VAL A 94 -2.16 2.78 5.68
N VAL A 95 -2.52 1.60 5.16
CA VAL A 95 -2.89 0.44 5.96
C VAL A 95 -2.10 -0.77 5.47
N ILE A 96 -1.26 -1.33 6.34
CA ILE A 96 -0.50 -2.55 6.07
C ILE A 96 -0.99 -3.65 7.00
N CYS A 97 -1.41 -4.77 6.45
CA CYS A 97 -1.76 -5.97 7.20
C CYS A 97 -0.56 -6.90 7.31
N GLU A 98 -0.19 -7.30 8.52
CA GLU A 98 0.91 -8.21 8.77
C GLU A 98 0.52 -9.27 9.81
N PRO A 99 1.19 -10.43 9.83
CA PRO A 99 1.07 -11.38 10.94
C PRO A 99 1.44 -10.72 12.28
N GLU A 100 0.90 -11.17 13.41
CA GLU A 100 1.27 -10.61 14.73
C GLU A 100 2.75 -10.87 15.05
N LEU A 101 3.27 -12.03 14.61
CA LEU A 101 4.68 -12.36 14.70
C LEU A 101 5.42 -11.86 13.47
N GLU A 102 6.33 -10.90 13.70
CA GLU A 102 7.20 -10.34 12.65
C GLU A 102 7.95 -11.44 11.89
N ARG A 103 7.93 -11.36 10.55
CA ARG A 103 8.77 -12.20 9.68
C ARG A 103 10.26 -12.02 9.98
N ALA A 104 10.66 -10.77 10.23
CA ALA A 104 11.97 -10.40 10.72
C ALA A 104 11.83 -9.36 11.83
N LYS A 105 12.55 -9.58 12.94
CA LYS A 105 12.43 -8.71 14.11
C LYS A 105 12.72 -7.24 13.78
N GLY A 106 11.82 -6.35 14.19
CA GLY A 106 11.92 -4.91 14.04
C GLY A 106 11.34 -4.35 12.73
N THR A 107 10.66 -5.15 11.91
CA THR A 107 10.01 -4.67 10.69
C THR A 107 8.93 -3.63 11.00
N TYR A 108 8.12 -3.85 12.03
CA TYR A 108 6.99 -2.95 12.37
C TYR A 108 7.50 -1.64 12.93
N SER A 109 8.40 -1.72 13.92
CA SER A 109 9.01 -0.53 14.50
C SER A 109 9.74 0.29 13.43
N LYS A 110 10.46 -0.37 12.50
CA LYS A 110 11.22 0.36 11.50
C LYS A 110 10.36 1.06 10.46
N PHE A 111 9.27 0.44 10.01
CA PHE A 111 8.27 1.09 9.17
C PHE A 111 7.67 2.33 9.86
N LEU A 112 7.21 2.18 11.11
CA LEU A 112 6.56 3.26 11.86
C LEU A 112 7.53 4.39 12.24
N GLU A 113 8.77 4.08 12.61
CA GLU A 113 9.84 5.07 12.85
C GLU A 113 10.15 5.86 11.58
N ALA A 114 10.29 5.18 10.44
CA ALA A 114 10.52 5.84 9.16
C ALA A 114 9.37 6.77 8.79
N ALA A 115 8.12 6.33 8.98
CA ALA A 115 6.95 7.18 8.79
C ALA A 115 6.97 8.42 9.70
N LYS A 116 7.26 8.27 11.00
CA LYS A 116 7.37 9.38 11.95
C LYS A 116 8.48 10.37 11.58
N MET A 117 9.64 9.87 11.17
CA MET A 117 10.75 10.73 10.68
C MET A 117 10.37 11.52 9.43
N LEU A 118 9.44 11.02 8.62
CA LEU A 118 8.88 11.71 7.45
C LEU A 118 7.71 12.63 7.81
N GLY A 119 7.43 12.85 9.10
CA GLY A 119 6.41 13.77 9.58
C GLY A 119 5.00 13.18 9.66
N ALA A 120 4.85 11.85 9.82
CA ALA A 120 3.54 11.26 10.06
C ALA A 120 2.92 11.83 11.35
N ALA A 121 1.66 12.26 11.27
CA ALA A 121 0.89 12.74 12.41
C ALA A 121 0.40 11.58 13.30
N SER A 122 0.11 10.43 12.69
CA SER A 122 -0.20 9.18 13.39
C SER A 122 0.51 7.99 12.74
N ALA A 123 0.95 7.05 13.57
CA ALA A 123 1.61 5.81 13.16
C ALA A 123 1.41 4.78 14.29
N GLU A 124 0.45 3.87 14.09
CA GLU A 124 -0.10 3.00 15.13
C GLU A 124 -0.20 1.54 14.67
N ILE A 125 -0.16 0.62 15.64
CA ILE A 125 -0.48 -0.79 15.44
C ILE A 125 -1.88 -1.01 16.02
N LEU A 126 -2.81 -1.42 15.18
CA LEU A 126 -4.17 -1.75 15.55
C LEU A 126 -4.28 -3.28 15.63
N PRO A 127 -4.68 -3.84 16.78
CA PRO A 127 -4.90 -5.27 16.89
C PRO A 127 -6.11 -5.67 16.02
N HIS A 128 -6.06 -6.85 15.42
CA HIS A 128 -7.25 -7.45 14.86
C HIS A 128 -8.21 -7.85 16.00
N PRO A 129 -9.54 -7.70 15.85
CA PRO A 129 -10.51 -8.22 16.82
C PRO A 129 -10.27 -9.71 17.08
N ASP A 130 -10.51 -10.13 18.33
CA ASP A 130 -10.25 -11.50 18.81
C ASP A 130 -10.79 -12.55 17.83
N SER A 131 -9.88 -13.38 17.29
CA SER A 131 -10.21 -14.53 16.44
C SER A 131 -9.37 -15.76 16.82
N ASP A 132 -9.89 -16.95 16.52
CA ASP A 132 -9.26 -18.25 16.79
C ASP A 132 -8.15 -18.63 15.77
N GLU A 133 -7.83 -17.73 14.84
CA GLU A 133 -6.98 -17.98 13.67
C GLU A 133 -5.77 -17.01 13.62
N PRO A 134 -4.75 -17.25 12.76
CA PRO A 134 -3.46 -16.56 12.86
C PRO A 134 -3.63 -15.05 13.01
N ARG A 135 -3.23 -14.57 14.18
CA ARG A 135 -3.41 -13.19 14.60
C ARG A 135 -2.69 -12.31 13.60
N SER A 136 -3.44 -11.39 13.01
CA SER A 136 -2.90 -10.34 12.16
C SER A 136 -2.99 -9.01 12.90
N ILE A 137 -2.18 -8.05 12.50
CA ILE A 137 -2.23 -6.68 12.98
C ILE A 137 -2.37 -5.75 11.77
N LEU A 138 -2.93 -4.56 12.01
CA LEU A 138 -2.95 -3.50 11.01
C LEU A 138 -1.99 -2.39 11.47
N LEU A 139 -0.97 -2.12 10.67
CA LEU A 139 -0.18 -0.91 10.81
C LEU A 139 -0.89 0.20 10.06
N ARG A 140 -1.25 1.28 10.74
CA ARG A 140 -1.96 2.43 10.17
C ARG A 140 -1.13 3.70 10.31
N VAL A 141 -1.02 4.46 9.23
CA VAL A 141 -0.24 5.70 9.20
C VAL A 141 -1.01 6.81 8.46
N SER A 142 -1.01 8.02 9.01
CA SER A 142 -1.53 9.24 8.39
C SER A 142 -0.53 10.40 8.56
N TRP A 143 -0.42 11.24 7.53
CA TRP A 143 0.36 12.49 7.58
C TRP A 143 -0.46 13.73 7.88
N LYS A 144 -1.79 13.60 7.83
CA LYS A 144 -2.71 14.62 8.32
C LYS A 144 -3.11 14.30 9.75
N SER A 145 -3.11 15.31 10.61
CA SER A 145 -3.74 15.22 11.92
C SER A 145 -5.23 14.94 11.71
N LEU A 146 -5.68 13.77 12.15
CA LEU A 146 -7.10 13.38 12.15
C LEU A 146 -7.91 14.24 13.12
#